data_AF-A0A0C5BFI2-F1
#
_entry.id   AF-A0A0C5BFI2-F1
#
_cell.length_a   1.000
_cell.length_b   1.000
_cell.length_c   1.000
_cell.angle_alpha   90.00
_cell.angle_beta   90.00
_cell.angle_gamma   90.00
#
_symmetry.space_group_name_H-M   'P 1'
#
loop_
_entity.id
_entity.type
_entity.pdbx_description
1 polymer ?
#
loop_
_entity_poly.entity_id
_entity_poly.type
_entity_poly.pdbx_seq_one_letter_code
_entity_poly.pdbx_strand_id
1 'polypeptide(L)'
;MTANGVPPDEDDLVRFENNILLAARKQWRFDNMGALEVMAHLQHYGGPTRLLDVSFNPLVALWFAVEQKYDSGGTKIPDKHGRLFVFDVTNRQIDLDQRWGGYALPWNTRPSENWRQGLPMLWRPPSYNDRIPAQNSAFLVGGVPQVSPGQNAKYRKAPGDGSAAGNWTIDEVRRSTSVTVSMNSQDRRL
;
A
#
# COMPACT_ATOMS: atom_id res chain seq x y z
N MET A 1 15.29 -4.60 2.64
CA MET A 1 16.47 -3.74 2.87
C MET A 1 17.56 -4.23 1.94
N THR A 2 18.29 -3.33 1.27
CA THR A 2 19.53 -3.72 0.59
C THR A 2 20.58 -4.11 1.64
N ALA A 3 21.59 -4.90 1.27
CA ALA A 3 22.64 -5.38 2.18
C ALA A 3 23.41 -4.25 2.91
N ASN A 4 23.24 -3.00 2.49
CA ASN A 4 23.95 -1.83 3.00
C ASN A 4 23.08 -0.88 3.83
N GLY A 5 21.85 -1.29 4.21
CA GLY A 5 20.94 -0.43 5.00
C GLY A 5 20.35 0.76 4.23
N VAL A 6 20.60 0.84 2.92
CA VAL A 6 19.98 1.84 2.03
C VAL A 6 18.55 1.37 1.72
N PRO A 7 17.53 2.22 1.88
CA PRO A 7 16.17 1.91 1.44
C PRO A 7 16.16 1.50 -0.04
N PRO A 8 15.41 0.46 -0.42
CA PRO A 8 15.35 0.02 -1.82
C PRO A 8 14.78 1.14 -2.69
N ASP A 9 15.35 1.31 -3.89
CA ASP A 9 14.75 2.18 -4.90
C ASP A 9 13.63 1.46 -5.68
N GLU A 10 13.00 2.15 -6.62
CA GLU A 10 11.92 1.54 -7.41
C GLU A 10 12.42 0.38 -8.29
N ASP A 11 13.65 0.43 -8.78
CA ASP A 11 14.21 -0.63 -9.62
C ASP A 11 14.50 -1.89 -8.79
N ASP A 12 14.91 -1.72 -7.53
CA ASP A 12 15.03 -2.79 -6.55
C ASP A 12 13.67 -3.44 -6.26
N LEU A 13 12.61 -2.65 -6.07
CA LEU A 13 11.26 -3.15 -5.83
C LEU A 13 10.74 -3.94 -7.04
N VAL A 14 10.84 -3.37 -8.25
CA VAL A 14 10.40 -4.03 -9.49
C VAL A 14 11.16 -5.33 -9.72
N ARG A 15 12.49 -5.33 -9.52
CA ARG A 15 13.31 -6.54 -9.65
C ARG A 15 12.90 -7.61 -8.64
N PHE A 16 12.69 -7.23 -7.39
CA PHE A 16 12.27 -8.14 -6.34
C PHE A 16 10.90 -8.77 -6.64
N GLU A 17 9.92 -7.96 -7.06
CA GLU A 17 8.57 -8.42 -7.35
C GLU A 17 8.50 -9.32 -8.59
N ASN A 18 9.28 -9.02 -9.63
CA ASN A 18 9.41 -9.92 -10.76
C ASN A 18 10.02 -11.26 -10.35
N ASN A 19 11.04 -11.25 -9.47
CA ASN A 19 11.68 -12.47 -9.00
C ASN A 19 10.75 -13.32 -8.13
N ILE A 20 10.01 -12.73 -7.19
CA ILE A 20 9.07 -13.48 -6.35
C ILE A 20 7.90 -14.02 -7.17
N LEU A 21 7.41 -13.27 -8.17
CA LEU A 21 6.37 -13.77 -9.09
C LEU A 21 6.86 -14.97 -9.91
N LEU A 22 8.08 -14.88 -10.46
CA LEU A 22 8.69 -15.98 -11.21
C LEU A 22 8.91 -17.22 -10.33
N ALA A 23 9.37 -17.03 -9.09
CA ALA A 23 9.54 -18.10 -8.13
C ALA A 23 8.21 -18.75 -7.76
N ALA A 24 7.18 -17.96 -7.46
CA ALA A 24 5.84 -18.44 -7.11
C ALA A 24 5.23 -19.28 -8.24
N ARG A 25 5.39 -18.87 -9.50
CA ARG A 25 4.93 -19.68 -10.64
C ARG A 25 5.66 -21.00 -10.75
N LYS A 26 6.99 -20.94 -10.85
CA LYS A 26 7.82 -22.14 -11.04
C LYS A 26 7.69 -23.15 -9.91
N GLN A 27 7.62 -22.69 -8.67
CA GLN A 27 7.68 -23.55 -7.49
C GLN A 27 6.30 -23.94 -6.97
N TRP A 28 5.32 -23.01 -7.02
CA TRP A 28 4.00 -23.20 -6.39
C TRP A 28 2.88 -23.41 -7.41
N ARG A 29 3.21 -23.56 -8.70
CA ARG A 29 2.29 -23.94 -9.80
C ARG A 29 1.12 -22.97 -10.00
N PHE A 30 1.33 -21.68 -9.71
CA PHE A 30 0.36 -20.62 -10.01
C PHE A 30 0.39 -20.17 -11.48
N ASP A 31 0.63 -21.10 -12.39
CA ASP A 31 0.89 -20.82 -13.81
C ASP A 31 -0.37 -20.32 -14.55
N ASN A 32 -1.56 -20.61 -14.01
CA ASN A 32 -2.84 -20.24 -14.61
C ASN A 32 -3.44 -18.95 -14.01
N MET A 33 -2.78 -18.31 -13.04
CA MET A 33 -3.28 -17.10 -12.38
C MET A 33 -2.63 -15.83 -12.95
N GLY A 34 -3.43 -14.77 -13.02
CA GLY A 34 -2.94 -13.43 -13.35
C GLY A 34 -1.91 -12.95 -12.34
N ALA A 35 -0.99 -12.07 -12.76
CA ALA A 35 0.09 -11.61 -11.89
C ALA A 35 -0.42 -10.97 -10.59
N LEU A 36 -1.49 -10.16 -10.65
CA LEU A 36 -2.10 -9.57 -9.47
C LEU A 36 -2.69 -10.59 -8.51
N GLU A 37 -3.33 -11.64 -9.03
CA GLU A 37 -3.88 -12.73 -8.21
C GLU A 37 -2.76 -13.46 -7.47
N VAL A 38 -1.64 -13.75 -8.14
CA VAL A 38 -0.46 -14.36 -7.50
C VAL A 38 0.09 -13.46 -6.39
N MET A 39 0.17 -12.14 -6.61
CA MET A 39 0.63 -11.21 -5.57
C MET A 39 -0.33 -11.18 -4.36
N ALA A 40 -1.65 -11.18 -4.59
CA ALA A 40 -2.62 -11.27 -3.49
C ALA A 40 -2.45 -12.58 -2.69
N HIS A 41 -2.25 -13.70 -3.39
CA HIS A 41 -1.96 -14.99 -2.74
C HIS A 41 -0.66 -14.95 -1.93
N LEU A 42 0.41 -14.37 -2.48
CA LEU A 42 1.67 -14.21 -1.74
C LEU A 42 1.46 -13.40 -0.47
N GLN A 43 0.77 -12.26 -0.54
CA GLN A 43 0.47 -11.43 0.63
C GLN A 43 -0.37 -12.15 1.67
N HIS A 44 -1.35 -12.94 1.23
CA HIS A 44 -2.18 -13.77 2.12
C HIS A 44 -1.33 -14.71 2.99
N TYR A 45 -0.21 -15.21 2.46
CA TYR A 45 0.75 -16.05 3.19
C TYR A 45 1.90 -15.26 3.83
N GLY A 46 1.78 -13.93 3.95
CA GLY A 46 2.80 -13.07 4.57
C GLY A 46 3.96 -12.68 3.64
N GLY A 47 3.83 -12.94 2.34
CA GLY A 47 4.79 -12.53 1.32
C GLY A 47 4.85 -11.00 1.19
N PRO A 48 6.05 -10.42 1.02
CA PRO A 48 6.21 -8.98 0.84
C PRO A 48 5.70 -8.55 -0.54
N THR A 49 4.64 -7.74 -0.57
CA THR A 49 4.09 -7.13 -1.79
C THR A 49 3.84 -5.63 -1.57
N ARG A 50 3.70 -4.86 -2.66
CA ARG A 50 3.31 -3.45 -2.59
C ARG A 50 1.81 -3.20 -2.41
N LEU A 51 1.01 -4.26 -2.32
CA LEU A 51 -0.44 -4.15 -2.18
C LEU A 51 -0.78 -3.73 -0.75
N LEU A 52 -1.65 -2.74 -0.59
CA LEU A 52 -2.12 -2.30 0.73
C LEU A 52 -3.56 -2.75 0.94
N ASP A 53 -3.79 -3.53 2.01
CA ASP A 53 -5.13 -3.97 2.41
C ASP A 53 -6.02 -2.78 2.80
N VAL A 54 -7.21 -2.70 2.20
CA VAL A 54 -8.28 -1.76 2.57
C VAL A 54 -9.63 -2.47 2.62
N SER A 55 -10.61 -1.86 3.28
CA SER A 55 -11.98 -2.38 3.34
C SER A 55 -12.97 -1.35 2.83
N PHE A 56 -13.96 -1.82 2.07
CA PHE A 56 -15.13 -1.02 1.70
C PHE A 56 -16.12 -0.85 2.86
N ASN A 57 -15.98 -1.62 3.94
CA ASN A 57 -16.83 -1.49 5.12
C ASN A 57 -16.12 -0.67 6.21
N PRO A 58 -16.56 0.58 6.47
CA PRO A 58 -15.93 1.43 7.47
C PRO A 58 -16.00 0.86 8.89
N LEU A 59 -17.00 0.02 9.21
CA LEU A 59 -17.10 -0.63 10.52
C LEU A 59 -16.06 -1.72 10.69
N VAL A 60 -15.75 -2.47 9.63
CA VAL A 60 -14.67 -3.47 9.64
C VAL A 60 -13.32 -2.77 9.79
N ALA A 61 -13.09 -1.70 9.04
CA ALA A 61 -11.87 -0.90 9.16
C ALA A 61 -11.70 -0.30 10.57
N LEU A 62 -12.80 0.20 11.15
CA LEU A 62 -12.80 0.74 12.51
C LEU A 62 -12.49 -0.36 13.53
N TRP A 63 -13.07 -1.55 13.40
CA TRP A 63 -12.78 -2.69 14.26
C TRP A 63 -11.28 -3.03 14.23
N PHE A 64 -10.68 -3.13 13.04
CA PHE A 64 -9.23 -3.36 12.92
C PHE A 64 -8.36 -2.25 13.53
N ALA A 65 -8.86 -1.01 13.53
CA ALA A 65 -8.17 0.16 14.09
C ALA A 65 -8.22 0.21 15.62
N VAL A 66 -9.20 -0.45 16.26
CA VAL A 66 -9.41 -0.41 17.72
C VAL A 66 -9.24 -1.77 18.40
N GLU A 67 -9.13 -2.87 17.65
CA GLU A 67 -8.99 -4.18 18.26
C GLU A 67 -7.67 -4.32 19.04
N GLN A 68 -7.75 -5.02 20.17
CA GLN A 68 -6.58 -5.43 20.94
C GLN A 68 -5.71 -6.34 20.08
N LYS A 69 -4.47 -5.93 19.82
CA LYS A 69 -3.50 -6.74 19.09
C LYS A 69 -2.75 -7.66 20.05
N TYR A 70 -2.32 -8.82 19.54
CA TYR A 70 -1.50 -9.80 20.25
C TYR A 70 -0.26 -10.10 19.42
N ASP A 71 0.87 -10.38 20.07
CA ASP A 71 2.06 -10.87 19.39
C ASP A 71 1.91 -12.37 19.03
N SER A 72 2.90 -12.91 18.33
CA SER A 72 2.92 -14.34 17.93
C SER A 72 2.90 -15.30 19.12
N GLY A 73 3.26 -14.83 20.33
CA GLY A 73 3.24 -15.60 21.57
C GLY A 73 1.94 -15.47 22.35
N GLY A 74 0.95 -14.73 21.83
CA GLY A 74 -0.33 -14.49 22.50
C GLY A 74 -0.29 -13.42 23.59
N THR A 75 0.80 -12.65 23.68
CA THR A 75 0.91 -11.53 24.62
C THR A 75 0.20 -10.31 24.06
N LYS A 76 -0.57 -9.60 24.89
CA LYS A 76 -1.21 -8.34 24.51
C LYS A 76 -0.16 -7.30 24.14
N ILE A 77 -0.30 -6.73 22.94
CA ILE A 77 0.49 -5.57 22.51
C ILE A 77 -0.18 -4.32 23.11
N PRO A 78 0.56 -3.40 23.76
CA PRO A 78 -0.01 -2.19 24.31
C PRO A 78 -0.80 -1.40 23.25
N ASP A 79 -1.97 -0.90 23.66
CA ASP A 79 -2.84 -0.15 22.77
C ASP A 79 -2.14 1.09 22.22
N LYS A 80 -2.41 1.37 20.94
CA LYS A 80 -1.94 2.56 20.23
C LYS A 80 -3.14 3.32 19.68
N HIS A 81 -2.97 4.61 19.46
CA HIS A 81 -4.01 5.42 18.83
C HIS A 81 -4.29 4.91 17.41
N GLY A 82 -5.49 4.38 17.18
CA GLY A 82 -5.99 4.01 15.86
C GLY A 82 -6.23 5.26 15.00
N ARG A 83 -6.10 5.09 13.68
CA ARG A 83 -6.47 6.12 12.69
C ARG A 83 -7.27 5.47 11.58
N LEU A 84 -8.31 6.15 11.13
CA LEU A 84 -9.09 5.75 9.97
C LEU A 84 -8.76 6.70 8.81
N PHE A 85 -8.41 6.13 7.67
CA PHE A 85 -8.17 6.87 6.43
C PHE A 85 -9.27 6.52 5.43
N VAL A 86 -9.84 7.54 4.79
CA VAL A 86 -10.86 7.37 3.74
C VAL A 86 -10.24 7.77 2.41
N PHE A 87 -10.35 6.90 1.42
CA PHE A 87 -9.81 7.11 0.08
C PHE A 87 -10.96 7.19 -0.93
N ASP A 88 -11.03 8.28 -1.70
CA ASP A 88 -12.01 8.42 -2.78
C ASP A 88 -11.53 7.76 -4.08
N VAL A 89 -12.02 6.55 -4.35
CA VAL A 89 -11.58 5.70 -5.46
C VAL A 89 -12.52 5.72 -6.67
N THR A 90 -13.49 6.65 -6.71
CA THR A 90 -14.61 6.65 -7.68
C THR A 90 -14.19 6.46 -9.14
N ASN A 91 -13.05 7.03 -9.55
CA ASN A 91 -12.51 6.93 -10.92
C ASN A 91 -11.14 6.22 -10.98
N ARG A 92 -10.84 5.38 -9.99
CA ARG A 92 -9.52 4.75 -9.81
C ARG A 92 -9.61 3.23 -9.59
N GLN A 93 -10.74 2.63 -9.92
CA GLN A 93 -10.91 1.19 -9.84
C GLN A 93 -10.21 0.49 -11.02
N ILE A 94 -9.56 -0.63 -10.72
CA ILE A 94 -8.89 -1.50 -11.69
C ILE A 94 -9.86 -2.57 -12.14
N ASP A 95 -10.09 -2.61 -13.45
CA ASP A 95 -10.72 -3.75 -14.12
C ASP A 95 -9.64 -4.69 -14.66
N LEU A 96 -9.88 -6.00 -14.60
CA LEU A 96 -8.95 -7.04 -15.08
C LEU A 96 -8.98 -7.14 -16.61
N ASP A 97 -8.45 -6.11 -17.27
CA ASP A 97 -8.20 -6.10 -18.71
C ASP A 97 -6.89 -6.82 -19.09
N GLN A 98 -6.46 -6.74 -20.35
CA GLN A 98 -5.20 -7.36 -20.80
C GLN A 98 -3.96 -6.88 -20.02
N ARG A 99 -3.99 -5.66 -19.49
CA ARG A 99 -2.88 -5.07 -18.73
C ARG A 99 -2.87 -5.57 -17.28
N TRP A 100 -4.03 -5.62 -16.64
CA TRP A 100 -4.16 -5.91 -15.20
C TRP A 100 -4.45 -7.38 -14.88
N GLY A 101 -5.14 -8.09 -15.79
CA GLY A 101 -5.39 -9.53 -15.73
C GLY A 101 -4.29 -10.38 -16.37
N GLY A 102 -3.25 -9.75 -16.93
CA GLY A 102 -2.18 -10.45 -17.62
C GLY A 102 -1.23 -11.24 -16.71
N TYR A 103 -0.33 -11.99 -17.34
CA TYR A 103 0.69 -12.77 -16.65
C TYR A 103 1.91 -11.94 -16.19
N ALA A 104 2.08 -10.71 -16.66
CA ALA A 104 3.11 -9.81 -16.17
C ALA A 104 2.50 -8.80 -15.19
N LEU A 105 3.31 -8.31 -14.24
CA LEU A 105 2.89 -7.17 -13.44
C LEU A 105 2.72 -5.93 -14.33
N PRO A 106 1.68 -5.09 -14.11
CA PRO A 106 1.51 -3.84 -14.85
C PRO A 106 2.69 -2.85 -14.69
N TRP A 107 3.52 -3.06 -13.67
CA TRP A 107 4.75 -2.34 -13.35
C TRP A 107 5.99 -3.26 -13.41
N ASN A 108 6.00 -4.24 -14.30
CA ASN A 108 7.14 -5.15 -14.50
C ASN A 108 8.44 -4.46 -14.95
N THR A 109 8.37 -3.20 -15.37
CA THR A 109 9.50 -2.30 -15.62
C THR A 109 9.37 -1.06 -14.75
N ARG A 110 10.44 -0.27 -14.64
CA ARG A 110 10.44 0.96 -13.82
C ARG A 110 9.23 1.83 -14.15
N PRO A 111 8.28 2.00 -13.22
CA PRO A 111 7.06 2.72 -13.51
C PRO A 111 7.30 4.21 -13.76
N SER A 112 6.44 4.80 -14.60
CA SER A 112 6.48 6.22 -14.93
C SER A 112 6.34 7.11 -13.70
N GLU A 113 6.71 8.38 -13.82
CA GLU A 113 6.48 9.35 -12.74
C GLU A 113 5.02 9.42 -12.34
N ASN A 114 4.08 9.41 -13.29
CA ASN A 114 2.65 9.46 -12.97
C ASN A 114 2.20 8.28 -12.08
N TRP A 115 2.78 7.09 -12.26
CA TRP A 115 2.53 5.96 -11.36
C TRP A 115 3.19 6.15 -9.98
N ARG A 116 4.43 6.65 -9.99
CA ARG A 116 5.21 6.85 -8.77
C ARG A 116 4.70 8.01 -7.93
N GLN A 117 4.03 9.01 -8.51
CA GLN A 117 3.61 10.25 -7.84
C GLN A 117 2.09 10.37 -7.75
N GLY A 118 1.35 9.55 -8.51
CA GLY A 118 -0.10 9.57 -8.57
C GLY A 118 -0.77 8.97 -7.33
N LEU A 119 -2.08 9.18 -7.26
CA LEU A 119 -2.92 8.54 -6.25
C LEU A 119 -3.05 7.03 -6.53
N PRO A 120 -3.15 6.18 -5.49
CA PRO A 120 -3.23 4.74 -5.67
C PRO A 120 -4.50 4.32 -6.41
N MET A 121 -4.44 3.28 -7.19
CA MET A 121 -5.61 2.65 -7.80
C MET A 121 -6.19 1.60 -6.84
N LEU A 122 -7.46 1.24 -7.01
CA LEU A 122 -8.13 0.25 -6.19
C LEU A 122 -8.41 -1.00 -7.01
N TRP A 123 -7.95 -2.15 -6.56
CA TRP A 123 -8.27 -3.44 -7.16
C TRP A 123 -9.04 -4.32 -6.18
N ARG A 124 -10.14 -4.89 -6.66
CA ARG A 124 -10.90 -5.90 -5.91
C ARG A 124 -10.55 -7.28 -6.46
N PRO A 125 -9.95 -8.17 -5.66
CA PRO A 125 -9.64 -9.52 -6.13
C PRO A 125 -10.94 -10.28 -6.42
N PRO A 126 -10.95 -11.18 -7.42
CA PRO A 126 -12.05 -12.11 -7.58
C PRO A 126 -12.17 -12.98 -6.33
N SER A 127 -13.39 -13.39 -5.99
CA SER A 127 -13.70 -14.12 -4.76
C SER A 127 -13.13 -15.55 -4.80
N TYR A 128 -11.84 -15.70 -4.50
CA TYR A 128 -11.15 -16.99 -4.46
C TYR A 128 -11.05 -17.60 -3.05
N ASN A 129 -11.43 -16.88 -1.98
CA ASN A 129 -11.25 -17.37 -0.61
C ASN A 129 -12.26 -16.74 0.37
N ASP A 130 -12.75 -17.51 1.34
CA ASP A 130 -13.83 -17.13 2.28
C ASP A 130 -13.50 -15.92 3.17
N ARG A 131 -12.22 -15.52 3.27
CA ARG A 131 -11.80 -14.32 4.00
C ARG A 131 -12.09 -13.00 3.28
N ILE A 132 -12.08 -12.98 1.94
CA ILE A 132 -12.24 -11.75 1.14
C ILE A 132 -13.69 -11.23 1.19
N PRO A 133 -14.74 -12.08 1.08
CA PRO A 133 -16.12 -11.64 1.27
C PRO A 133 -16.39 -11.12 2.68
N ALA A 134 -15.83 -11.77 3.71
CA ALA A 134 -16.10 -11.44 5.11
C ALA A 134 -15.60 -10.05 5.52
N GLN A 135 -14.52 -9.57 4.90
CA GLN A 135 -13.90 -8.28 5.22
C GLN A 135 -14.28 -7.17 4.24
N ASN A 136 -15.05 -7.48 3.20
CA ASN A 136 -15.31 -6.60 2.05
C ASN A 136 -13.99 -5.96 1.55
N SER A 137 -12.96 -6.80 1.41
CA SER A 137 -11.58 -6.36 1.24
C SER A 137 -11.26 -6.00 -0.21
N ALA A 138 -10.34 -5.05 -0.36
CA ALA A 138 -9.75 -4.65 -1.62
C ALA A 138 -8.29 -4.24 -1.38
N PHE A 139 -7.54 -4.07 -2.45
CA PHE A 139 -6.15 -3.66 -2.40
C PHE A 139 -5.99 -2.29 -3.05
N LEU A 140 -5.30 -1.38 -2.36
CA LEU A 140 -4.72 -0.21 -3.02
C LEU A 140 -3.42 -0.63 -3.72
N VAL A 141 -3.28 -0.23 -4.98
CA VAL A 141 -2.18 -0.56 -5.88
C VAL A 141 -1.62 0.71 -6.47
N GLY A 142 -0.31 0.93 -6.37
CA GLY A 142 0.32 2.13 -6.91
C GLY A 142 1.77 2.26 -6.47
N GLY A 143 2.45 3.30 -6.93
CA GLY A 143 3.74 3.68 -6.38
C GLY A 143 3.58 4.35 -5.01
N VAL A 144 4.62 4.29 -4.19
CA VAL A 144 4.73 5.18 -3.02
C VAL A 144 4.91 6.60 -3.56
N PRO A 145 3.99 7.55 -3.29
CA PRO A 145 4.02 8.86 -3.94
C PRO A 145 5.37 9.56 -3.78
N GLN A 146 6.13 9.66 -4.87
CA GLN A 146 7.40 10.36 -4.93
C GLN A 146 7.12 11.84 -5.17
N VAL A 147 7.15 12.64 -4.12
CA VAL A 147 7.01 14.09 -4.28
C VAL A 147 8.17 14.64 -5.13
N SER A 148 7.88 15.55 -6.07
CA SER A 148 8.89 16.17 -6.94
C SER A 148 9.91 16.97 -6.13
N PRO A 149 11.17 17.11 -6.58
CA PRO A 149 12.12 18.04 -5.99
C PRO A 149 11.53 19.46 -5.93
N GLY A 150 11.52 20.09 -4.75
CA GLY A 150 10.98 21.44 -4.53
C GLY A 150 9.49 21.52 -4.18
N GLN A 151 8.72 20.44 -4.35
CA GLN A 151 7.38 20.31 -3.79
C GLN A 151 7.52 19.99 -2.30
N ASN A 152 7.46 21.02 -1.45
CA ASN A 152 7.55 20.88 0.00
C ASN A 152 6.25 20.27 0.55
N ALA A 153 6.14 18.95 0.55
CA ALA A 153 5.20 18.29 1.46
C ALA A 153 5.74 18.47 2.89
N LYS A 154 5.42 19.61 3.51
CA LYS A 154 5.78 19.91 4.91
C LYS A 154 4.87 19.11 5.82
N TYR A 155 5.30 17.90 6.19
CA TYR A 155 4.63 17.18 7.26
C TYR A 155 5.09 17.75 8.59
N ARG A 156 4.17 18.09 9.50
CA ARG A 156 4.53 18.62 10.81
C ARG A 156 4.94 17.48 11.74
N LYS A 157 6.03 17.66 12.50
CA LYS A 157 6.51 16.66 13.48
C LYS A 157 5.62 16.57 14.73
N ALA A 158 4.84 17.61 15.01
CA ALA A 158 3.85 17.66 16.09
C ALA A 158 2.63 18.50 15.68
N PRO A 159 1.50 18.40 16.41
CA PRO A 159 0.39 19.35 16.27
C PRO A 159 0.85 20.80 16.50
N GLY A 160 0.28 21.77 15.77
CA GLY A 160 0.67 23.18 15.82
C GLY A 160 1.03 23.75 14.45
N ASP A 161 1.56 24.97 14.38
CA ASP A 161 1.95 25.67 13.14
C ASP A 161 3.32 25.24 12.57
N GLY A 162 4.01 24.31 13.25
CA GLY A 162 5.33 23.81 12.86
C GLY A 162 6.51 24.64 13.38
N SER A 163 6.26 25.72 14.11
CA SER A 163 7.32 26.58 14.69
C SER A 163 8.10 25.90 15.82
N ALA A 164 7.44 25.08 16.65
CA ALA A 164 8.04 24.46 17.83
C ALA A 164 8.72 23.10 17.55
N ALA A 165 8.13 22.27 16.67
CA ALA A 165 8.59 20.89 16.43
C ALA A 165 9.30 20.67 15.08
N GLY A 166 9.29 21.68 14.21
CA GLY A 166 9.82 21.58 12.85
C GLY A 166 8.96 20.74 11.90
N ASN A 167 9.41 20.70 10.65
CA ASN A 167 8.79 19.91 9.59
C ASN A 167 9.66 18.68 9.28
N TRP A 168 9.03 17.57 8.91
CA TRP A 168 9.70 16.42 8.33
C TRP A 168 10.26 16.80 6.96
N THR A 169 11.51 16.40 6.69
CA THR A 169 12.05 16.42 5.33
C THR A 169 11.46 15.27 4.53
N ILE A 170 11.50 15.37 3.20
CA ILE A 170 10.96 14.32 2.33
C ILE A 170 11.64 12.96 2.57
N ASP A 171 12.94 12.96 2.87
CA ASP A 171 13.71 11.75 3.13
C ASP A 171 13.35 11.12 4.48
N GLU A 172 13.07 11.93 5.50
CA GLU A 172 12.58 11.43 6.77
C GLU A 172 11.17 10.82 6.62
N VAL A 173 10.27 11.47 5.86
CA VAL A 173 8.94 10.92 5.56
C VAL A 173 9.05 9.57 4.85
N ARG A 174 9.97 9.43 3.89
CA ARG A 174 10.18 8.17 3.15
C ARG A 174 10.71 7.04 4.04
N ARG A 175 11.50 7.36 5.07
CA ARG A 175 12.01 6.38 6.03
C ARG A 175 10.96 5.99 7.09
N SER A 176 9.99 6.87 7.33
CA SER A 176 9.03 6.72 8.43
C SER A 176 7.61 6.37 7.99
N THR A 177 7.25 6.58 6.72
CA THR A 177 5.91 6.32 6.19
C THR A 177 5.97 5.56 4.87
N SER A 178 5.13 4.54 4.74
CA SER A 178 4.95 3.79 3.48
C SER A 178 3.84 4.37 2.60
N VAL A 179 3.08 5.35 3.10
CA VAL A 179 1.94 5.96 2.40
C VAL A 179 2.00 7.47 2.57
N THR A 180 2.15 8.19 1.46
CA THR A 180 2.08 9.65 1.43
C THR A 180 0.62 10.08 1.44
N VAL A 181 0.16 10.66 2.55
CA VAL A 181 -1.22 11.16 2.70
C VAL A 181 -1.22 12.69 2.65
N SER A 182 -1.99 13.27 1.74
CA SER A 182 -2.32 14.69 1.81
C SER A 182 -3.53 14.84 2.74
N MET A 183 -3.40 15.63 3.80
CA MET A 183 -4.56 16.04 4.59
C MET A 183 -5.23 17.22 3.90
N ASN A 184 -6.44 17.01 3.38
CA ASN A 184 -7.26 18.11 2.92
C ASN A 184 -7.73 18.92 4.14
N SER A 185 -7.50 20.23 4.12
CA SER A 185 -8.13 21.16 5.08
C SER A 185 -9.64 21.18 4.80
N GLN A 186 -10.45 21.11 5.87
CA GLN A 186 -11.90 21.26 5.79
C GLN A 186 -12.37 22.72 5.73
N ASP A 187 -11.50 23.69 5.42
CA ASP A 187 -11.92 25.07 5.15
C ASP A 187 -12.60 25.20 3.78
N ARG A 188 -13.70 24.47 3.59
CA ARG A 188 -14.73 24.81 2.62
C ARG A 188 -15.88 25.42 3.42
N ARG A 189 -15.84 26.75 3.57
CA ARG A 189 -17.00 27.53 4.03
C ARG A 189 -18.19 27.16 3.14
N LEU A 190 -19.27 26.69 3.76
CA LEU A 190 -20.61 26.74 3.18
C LEU A 190 -21.05 28.20 3.04
#